data_AF-A0A7G8C0D8-F1
#
_entry.id   AF-A0A7G8C0D8-F1
#
_cell.length_a   1.000
_cell.length_b   1.000
_cell.length_c   1.000
_cell.angle_alpha   90.00
_cell.angle_beta   90.00
_cell.angle_gamma   90.00
#
_symmetry.space_group_name_H-M   'P 1'
#
loop_
_entity.id
_entity.type
_entity.pdbx_description
1 polymer ?
#
loop_
_entity_poly.entity_id
_entity_poly.type
_entity_poly.pdbx_seq_one_letter_code
_entity_poly.pdbx_strand_id
1 'polypeptide(L)'
;MKCRDCQSALPDLLLDPAAPSNIPARMHIDSCNECRKELESLQATFSLLDAWEAPEPSQYFNQKLAVRLREEQTQVPAGWLERLRYRLLFNTGRQFRPALAGALALVLLIGGGAFANLSDLHMGGAKVSAAVTDLQVLDKNDQALQTMDQLFQDDVPADDVSVPPSS
;
A
#
# COMPACT_ATOMS: atom_id res chain seq x y z
N MET A 1 12.76 -10.89 -20.54
CA MET A 1 13.06 -11.25 -19.14
C MET A 1 14.58 -11.33 -18.96
N LYS A 2 15.13 -10.99 -17.80
CA LYS A 2 16.57 -11.14 -17.52
C LYS A 2 16.85 -12.55 -16.97
N CYS A 3 18.09 -13.04 -17.11
CA CYS A 3 18.45 -14.40 -16.65
C CYS A 3 18.15 -14.62 -15.16
N ARG A 4 18.43 -13.63 -14.30
CA ARG A 4 18.12 -13.71 -12.86
C ARG A 4 16.64 -13.92 -12.57
N ASP A 5 15.77 -13.24 -13.31
CA ASP A 5 14.32 -13.36 -13.14
C ASP A 5 13.84 -14.72 -13.69
N CYS A 6 14.50 -15.24 -14.73
CA CYS A 6 14.28 -16.61 -15.21
C CYS A 6 14.64 -17.66 -14.16
N GLN A 7 15.81 -17.52 -13.55
CA GLN A 7 16.32 -18.44 -12.53
C GLN A 7 15.36 -18.58 -11.36
N SER A 8 14.77 -17.47 -10.89
CA SER A 8 13.74 -17.52 -9.85
C SER A 8 12.45 -18.22 -10.28
N ALA A 9 12.13 -18.23 -11.57
CA ALA A 9 10.93 -18.86 -12.12
C ALA A 9 11.15 -20.30 -12.60
N LEU A 10 12.38 -20.83 -12.58
CA LEU A 10 12.69 -22.20 -13.00
C LEU A 10 11.95 -23.27 -12.19
N PRO A 11 11.83 -23.19 -10.85
CA PRO A 11 11.10 -24.19 -10.07
C PRO A 11 9.62 -24.24 -10.44
N ASP A 12 8.98 -23.07 -10.57
CA ASP A 12 7.58 -22.97 -10.96
C ASP A 12 7.35 -23.51 -12.38
N LEU A 13 8.30 -23.27 -13.28
CA LEU A 13 8.27 -23.81 -14.64
C LEU A 13 8.44 -25.34 -14.66
N LEU A 14 9.25 -25.90 -13.75
CA LEU A 14 9.46 -27.34 -13.65
C LEU A 14 8.23 -28.06 -13.07
N LEU A 15 7.60 -27.47 -12.04
CA LEU A 15 6.45 -28.07 -11.35
C LEU A 15 5.12 -27.89 -12.13
N ASP A 16 4.94 -26.76 -12.80
CA ASP A 16 3.77 -26.48 -13.64
C ASP A 16 4.18 -25.83 -14.97
N PRO A 17 4.66 -26.62 -15.96
CA PRO A 17 5.10 -26.07 -17.23
C PRO A 17 3.97 -25.44 -18.06
N ALA A 18 2.71 -25.80 -17.77
CA ALA A 18 1.55 -25.33 -18.52
C ALA A 18 1.04 -23.96 -18.05
N ALA A 19 1.38 -23.53 -16.82
CA ALA A 19 0.90 -22.28 -16.26
C ALA A 19 1.17 -21.06 -17.17
N PRO A 20 0.20 -20.13 -17.29
CA PRO A 20 0.35 -18.93 -18.12
C PRO A 20 1.43 -17.98 -17.56
N SER A 21 1.71 -18.01 -16.25
CA SER A 21 2.81 -17.27 -15.63
C SER A 21 4.19 -17.66 -16.17
N ASN A 22 4.31 -18.88 -16.70
CA ASN A 22 5.58 -19.48 -17.10
C ASN A 22 5.90 -19.29 -18.59
N ILE A 23 5.00 -18.66 -19.37
CA ILE A 23 5.23 -18.29 -20.78
C ILE A 23 6.50 -17.45 -20.99
N PRO A 24 6.74 -16.34 -20.25
CA PRO A 24 7.96 -15.54 -20.44
C PRO A 24 9.25 -16.29 -20.09
N ALA A 25 9.20 -17.25 -19.16
CA ALA A 25 10.32 -18.12 -18.82
C ALA A 25 10.65 -19.12 -19.93
N ARG A 26 9.63 -19.77 -20.51
CA ARG A 26 9.79 -20.68 -21.66
C ARG A 26 10.45 -19.99 -22.85
N MET A 27 9.92 -18.82 -23.22
CA MET A 27 10.51 -18.02 -24.31
C MET A 27 11.97 -17.65 -24.05
N HIS A 28 12.34 -17.39 -22.78
CA HIS A 28 13.71 -17.04 -22.45
C HIS A 28 14.66 -18.25 -22.58
N ILE A 29 14.25 -19.42 -22.13
CA ILE A 29 15.04 -20.67 -22.20
C ILE A 29 15.29 -21.10 -23.66
N ASP A 30 14.37 -20.81 -24.56
CA ASP A 30 14.56 -21.03 -26.00
C ASP A 30 15.72 -20.19 -26.56
N SER A 31 15.92 -18.99 -26.01
CA SER A 31 16.96 -18.04 -26.43
C SER A 31 18.27 -18.10 -25.64
N CYS A 32 18.27 -18.65 -24.42
CA CYS A 32 19.39 -18.59 -23.47
C CYS A 32 19.88 -20.00 -23.11
N ASN A 33 21.10 -20.34 -23.52
CA ASN A 33 21.69 -21.65 -23.26
C ASN A 33 21.97 -21.89 -21.77
N GLU A 34 22.43 -20.88 -21.03
CA GLU A 34 22.75 -21.04 -19.61
C GLU A 34 21.52 -21.37 -18.77
N CYS A 35 20.41 -20.64 -18.95
CA CYS A 35 19.16 -20.96 -18.25
C CYS A 35 18.57 -22.33 -18.65
N ARG A 36 18.85 -22.80 -19.87
CA ARG A 36 18.45 -24.14 -20.32
C ARG A 36 19.23 -25.24 -19.59
N LYS A 37 20.55 -25.10 -19.50
CA LYS A 37 21.39 -26.04 -18.74
C LYS A 37 20.98 -26.11 -17.26
N GLU A 38 20.65 -24.96 -16.67
CA GLU A 38 20.15 -24.91 -15.29
C GLU A 38 18.84 -25.68 -15.15
N LEU A 39 17.87 -25.47 -16.06
CA LEU A 39 16.62 -26.23 -16.08
C LEU A 39 16.88 -27.74 -16.24
N GLU A 40 17.75 -28.15 -17.16
CA GLU A 40 18.11 -29.55 -17.38
C GLU A 40 18.73 -30.19 -16.13
N SER A 41 19.60 -29.48 -15.42
CA SER A 41 20.19 -29.97 -14.16
C SER A 41 19.16 -30.13 -13.04
N LEU A 42 18.18 -29.22 -12.96
CA LEU A 42 17.05 -29.33 -12.03
C LEU A 42 16.16 -30.52 -12.40
N GLN A 43 15.83 -30.70 -13.68
CA GLN A 43 15.06 -31.84 -14.16
C GLN A 43 15.76 -33.17 -13.88
N ALA A 44 17.08 -33.23 -14.08
CA ALA A 44 17.88 -34.40 -13.72
C ALA A 44 17.78 -34.69 -12.22
N THR A 45 17.85 -33.66 -11.37
CA THR A 45 17.71 -33.83 -9.91
C THR A 45 16.33 -34.36 -9.53
N PHE A 46 15.25 -33.82 -10.12
CA PHE A 46 13.89 -34.33 -9.90
C PHE A 46 13.72 -35.77 -10.38
N SER A 47 14.32 -36.12 -11.53
CA SER A 47 14.27 -37.51 -12.02
C SER A 47 14.95 -38.51 -11.06
N LEU A 48 15.99 -38.09 -10.32
CA LEU A 48 16.61 -38.90 -9.28
C LEU A 48 15.72 -39.02 -8.04
N LEU A 49 14.98 -37.96 -7.69
CA LEU A 49 14.00 -38.00 -6.59
C LEU A 49 12.81 -38.88 -6.94
N ASP A 50 12.37 -38.90 -8.20
CA ASP A 50 11.30 -39.79 -8.67
C ASP A 50 11.71 -41.27 -8.62
N ALA A 51 13.01 -41.54 -8.75
CA ALA A 51 13.57 -42.89 -8.60
C ALA A 51 13.72 -43.31 -7.12
N TRP A 52 13.49 -42.41 -6.16
CA TRP A 52 13.59 -42.74 -4.75
C TRP A 52 12.42 -43.64 -4.33
N GLU A 53 12.72 -44.90 -3.97
CA GLU A 53 11.74 -45.82 -3.40
C GLU A 53 11.47 -45.49 -1.92
N ALA A 54 10.21 -45.17 -1.60
CA ALA A 54 9.82 -44.88 -0.24
C ALA A 54 10.02 -46.11 0.66
N PRO A 55 10.71 -45.99 1.81
CA PRO A 55 10.88 -47.11 2.72
C PRO A 55 9.53 -47.58 3.24
N GLU A 56 9.36 -48.89 3.41
CA GLU A 56 8.13 -49.43 4.00
C GLU A 56 7.91 -48.83 5.39
N PRO A 57 6.68 -48.37 5.70
CA PRO A 57 6.37 -47.86 7.02
C PRO A 57 6.57 -48.96 8.05
N SER A 58 7.03 -48.60 9.26
CA SER A 58 7.20 -49.58 10.34
C SER A 58 5.91 -50.37 10.57
N GLN A 59 6.04 -51.64 10.96
CA GLN A 59 4.90 -52.54 11.22
C GLN A 59 3.83 -51.94 12.17
N TYR A 60 4.25 -51.06 13.09
CA TYR A 60 3.38 -50.39 14.06
C TYR A 60 2.94 -48.98 13.67
N PHE A 61 3.31 -48.49 12.48
CA PHE A 61 3.03 -47.12 12.05
C PHE A 61 1.52 -46.85 12.05
N ASN A 62 0.74 -47.73 11.43
CA ASN A 62 -0.72 -47.58 11.34
C ASN A 62 -1.37 -47.64 12.72
N GLN A 63 -0.88 -48.49 13.62
CA GLN A 63 -1.41 -48.59 14.98
C GLN A 63 -1.09 -47.32 15.78
N LYS A 64 0.14 -46.84 15.72
CA LYS A 64 0.55 -45.58 16.39
C LYS A 64 -0.21 -44.39 15.83
N LEU A 65 -0.37 -44.30 14.50
CA LEU A 65 -1.15 -43.27 13.83
C LEU A 65 -2.61 -43.29 14.31
N ALA A 66 -3.24 -44.47 14.34
CA ALA A 66 -4.62 -44.60 14.79
C ALA A 66 -4.79 -44.23 16.28
N VAL A 67 -3.81 -44.55 17.13
CA VAL A 67 -3.83 -44.13 18.54
C VAL A 67 -3.70 -42.61 18.65
N ARG A 68 -2.70 -42.01 18.00
CA ARG A 68 -2.50 -40.55 17.99
C ARG A 68 -3.71 -39.80 17.44
N LEU A 69 -4.30 -40.31 16.36
CA LEU A 69 -5.48 -39.71 15.76
C LEU A 69 -6.67 -39.72 16.72
N ARG A 70 -6.88 -40.81 17.47
CA ARG A 70 -7.92 -40.87 18.50
C ARG A 70 -7.60 -39.94 19.67
N GLU A 71 -6.36 -39.90 20.14
CA GLU A 71 -5.92 -38.98 21.19
C GLU A 71 -6.28 -37.54 20.81
N GLU A 72 -5.89 -37.09 19.62
CA GLU A 72 -6.22 -35.77 19.08
C GLU A 72 -7.73 -35.53 18.90
N GLN A 73 -8.49 -36.54 18.46
CA GLN A 73 -9.95 -36.43 18.35
C GLN A 73 -10.66 -36.34 19.71
N THR A 74 -10.09 -36.96 20.74
CA THR A 74 -10.60 -36.88 22.12
C THR A 74 -10.15 -35.64 22.87
N GLN A 75 -9.16 -34.89 22.33
CA GLN A 75 -8.84 -33.58 22.86
C GLN A 75 -10.03 -32.64 22.71
N VAL A 76 -10.11 -31.66 23.60
CA VAL A 76 -11.20 -30.68 23.62
C VAL A 76 -11.28 -30.03 22.23
N PRO A 77 -12.46 -30.07 21.57
CA PRO A 77 -12.59 -29.51 20.23
C PRO A 77 -12.15 -28.06 20.25
N ALA A 78 -11.39 -27.64 19.24
CA ALA A 78 -10.87 -26.28 19.12
C ALA A 78 -11.96 -25.27 19.47
N GLY A 79 -11.65 -24.38 20.42
CA GLY A 79 -12.56 -23.32 20.84
C GLY A 79 -12.95 -22.43 19.67
N TRP A 80 -14.03 -21.65 19.82
CA TRP A 80 -14.50 -20.75 18.77
C TRP A 80 -13.40 -19.78 18.28
N LEU A 81 -12.56 -19.28 19.20
CA LEU A 81 -11.41 -18.42 18.87
C LEU A 81 -10.35 -19.14 18.04
N GLU A 82 -9.99 -20.37 18.39
CA GLU A 82 -9.04 -21.15 17.59
C GLU A 82 -9.60 -21.47 16.21
N ARG A 83 -10.90 -21.80 16.09
CA ARG A 83 -11.54 -21.98 14.77
C ARG A 83 -11.53 -20.71 13.94
N LEU A 84 -11.76 -19.54 14.56
CA LEU A 84 -11.67 -18.25 13.87
C LEU A 84 -10.24 -17.96 13.43
N ARG A 85 -9.25 -18.23 14.29
CA ARG A 85 -7.82 -18.08 13.99
C ARG A 85 -7.39 -18.98 12.84
N TYR A 86 -7.77 -20.25 12.86
CA TYR A 86 -7.48 -21.19 11.77
C TYR A 86 -8.16 -20.78 10.47
N ARG A 87 -9.41 -20.31 10.52
CA ARG A 87 -10.09 -19.73 9.35
C ARG A 87 -9.50 -18.42 8.87
N LEU A 88 -8.75 -17.69 9.69
CA LEU A 88 -8.05 -16.49 9.26
C LEU A 88 -6.69 -16.84 8.63
N LEU A 89 -5.96 -17.77 9.24
CA LEU A 89 -4.60 -18.15 8.84
C LEU A 89 -4.55 -19.07 7.61
N PHE A 90 -5.40 -20.10 7.57
CA PHE A 90 -5.41 -21.09 6.49
C PHE A 90 -6.34 -20.73 5.34
N ASN A 91 -7.06 -19.63 5.48
CA ASN A 91 -7.81 -19.09 4.39
C ASN A 91 -6.87 -18.32 3.47
N THR A 92 -6.72 -18.83 2.26
CA THR A 92 -6.13 -18.13 1.12
C THR A 92 -6.78 -16.74 1.00
N GLY A 93 -6.09 -15.70 1.49
CA GLY A 93 -6.60 -14.33 1.74
C GLY A 93 -7.28 -13.58 0.58
N ARG A 94 -7.60 -14.25 -0.53
CA ARG A 94 -8.43 -13.77 -1.63
C ARG A 94 -9.91 -13.60 -1.25
N GLN A 95 -10.47 -14.46 -0.40
CA GLN A 95 -11.90 -14.41 -0.07
C GLN A 95 -12.28 -13.36 0.99
N PHE A 96 -11.31 -12.81 1.72
CA PHE A 96 -11.56 -11.69 2.65
C PHE A 96 -11.49 -10.30 1.98
N ARG A 97 -11.05 -10.20 0.71
CA ARG A 97 -10.98 -8.92 -0.02
C ARG A 97 -12.30 -8.14 -0.06
N PRO A 98 -13.48 -8.76 -0.33
CA PRO A 98 -14.75 -8.01 -0.32
C PRO A 98 -15.16 -7.58 1.09
N ALA A 99 -14.90 -8.41 2.11
CA ALA A 99 -15.22 -8.07 3.50
C ALA A 99 -14.34 -6.92 4.01
N LEU A 100 -13.05 -6.92 3.66
CA LEU A 100 -12.12 -5.84 4.01
C LEU A 100 -12.50 -4.54 3.29
N ALA A 101 -12.83 -4.59 2.01
CA ALA A 101 -13.33 -3.42 1.27
C ALA A 101 -14.63 -2.87 1.88
N GLY A 102 -15.56 -3.75 2.26
CA GLY A 102 -16.80 -3.37 2.94
C GLY A 102 -16.55 -2.73 4.31
N ALA A 103 -15.64 -3.30 5.12
CA ALA A 103 -15.25 -2.73 6.40
C ALA A 103 -14.58 -1.35 6.25
N LEU A 104 -13.69 -1.18 5.26
CA LEU A 104 -13.06 0.10 4.95
C LEU A 104 -14.08 1.16 4.51
N ALA A 105 -15.07 0.77 3.70
CA ALA A 105 -16.16 1.65 3.30
C ALA A 105 -17.02 2.07 4.51
N LEU A 106 -17.30 1.15 5.44
CA LEU A 106 -18.03 1.44 6.67
C LEU A 106 -17.24 2.38 7.59
N VAL A 107 -15.94 2.16 7.73
CA VAL A 107 -15.03 3.06 8.46
C VAL A 107 -14.96 4.43 7.80
N LEU A 108 -14.95 4.52 6.47
CA LEU A 108 -15.00 5.79 5.75
C LEU A 108 -16.35 6.49 5.88
N LEU A 109 -17.48 5.76 5.98
CA LEU A 109 -18.80 6.36 6.22
C LEU A 109 -18.94 6.86 7.66
N ILE A 110 -18.49 6.08 8.65
CA ILE A 110 -18.54 6.48 10.06
C ILE A 110 -17.52 7.58 10.33
N GLY A 111 -16.28 7.41 9.86
CA GLY A 111 -15.21 8.37 9.98
C GLY A 111 -15.49 9.64 9.18
N GLY A 112 -15.87 9.52 7.91
CA GLY A 112 -16.25 10.66 7.06
C GLY A 112 -17.49 11.39 7.59
N GLY A 113 -18.48 10.68 8.13
CA GLY A 113 -19.64 11.27 8.79
C GLY A 113 -19.30 11.99 10.10
N ALA A 114 -18.42 11.41 10.92
CA ALA A 114 -17.95 12.03 12.16
C ALA A 114 -17.03 13.23 11.90
N PHE A 115 -16.15 13.18 10.91
CA PHE A 115 -15.34 14.31 10.47
C PHE A 115 -16.19 15.42 9.85
N ALA A 116 -17.23 15.09 9.08
CA ALA A 116 -18.19 16.06 8.57
C ALA A 116 -18.97 16.75 9.70
N ASN A 117 -19.40 15.99 10.72
CA ASN A 117 -20.11 16.51 11.88
C ASN A 117 -19.19 17.36 12.79
N LEU A 118 -17.93 16.96 12.98
CA LEU A 118 -16.93 17.81 13.65
C LEU A 118 -16.58 19.06 12.83
N SER A 119 -16.54 18.98 11.51
CA SER A 119 -16.32 20.17 10.66
C SER A 119 -17.51 21.12 10.69
N ASP A 120 -18.73 20.61 10.86
CA ASP A 120 -19.94 21.44 11.03
C ASP A 120 -19.95 22.14 12.41
N LEU A 121 -19.49 21.44 13.47
CA LEU A 121 -19.23 22.04 14.78
C LEU A 121 -18.03 23.01 14.76
N HIS A 122 -17.09 22.89 13.81
CA HIS A 122 -15.98 23.81 13.62
C HIS A 122 -16.30 24.99 12.67
N MET A 123 -17.44 24.95 11.97
CA MET A 123 -17.99 26.10 11.23
C MET A 123 -18.89 26.99 12.09
N GLY A 124 -19.09 26.65 13.37
CA GLY A 124 -19.64 27.54 14.40
C GLY A 124 -18.55 28.41 15.03
N GLY A 125 -18.00 29.37 14.29
CA GLY A 125 -17.09 30.39 14.81
C GLY A 125 -15.60 30.04 14.69
N ALA A 126 -15.05 30.20 13.49
CA ALA A 126 -13.61 30.28 13.29
C ALA A 126 -13.04 31.41 14.16
N LYS A 127 -12.37 31.05 15.27
CA LYS A 127 -11.50 31.99 15.99
C LYS A 127 -10.41 32.40 15.02
N VAL A 128 -10.45 33.67 14.58
CA VAL A 128 -9.39 34.32 13.82
C VAL A 128 -8.07 34.07 14.57
N SER A 129 -7.15 33.37 13.91
CA SER A 129 -5.83 33.09 14.46
C SER A 129 -5.11 34.39 14.77
N ALA A 130 -4.36 34.46 15.88
CA ALA A 130 -3.63 35.66 16.28
C ALA A 130 -2.73 36.21 15.17
N ALA A 131 -2.17 35.35 14.32
CA ALA A 131 -1.38 35.75 13.16
C ALA A 131 -2.20 36.48 12.08
N VAL A 132 -3.49 36.15 11.90
CA VAL A 132 -4.36 36.83 10.93
C VAL A 132 -4.77 38.21 11.48
N THR A 133 -5.03 38.30 12.78
CA THR A 133 -5.24 39.61 13.44
C THR A 133 -4.00 40.48 13.35
N ASP A 134 -2.81 39.90 13.50
CA ASP A 134 -1.53 40.61 13.40
C ASP A 134 -1.29 41.14 11.98
N LEU A 135 -1.57 40.33 10.95
CA LEU A 135 -1.52 40.78 9.56
C LEU A 135 -2.55 41.89 9.26
N GLN A 136 -3.74 41.84 9.85
CA GLN A 136 -4.73 42.91 9.72
C GLN A 136 -4.32 44.21 10.44
N VAL A 137 -3.52 44.12 11.50
CA VAL A 137 -2.97 45.32 12.17
C VAL A 137 -1.85 45.93 11.33
N LEU A 138 -0.98 45.12 10.74
CA LEU A 138 0.06 45.58 9.82
C LEU A 138 -0.53 46.26 8.58
N ASP A 139 -1.54 45.65 7.94
CA ASP A 139 -2.21 46.22 6.76
C ASP A 139 -2.84 47.60 7.03
N LYS A 140 -3.43 47.78 8.21
CA LYS A 140 -4.01 49.07 8.62
C LYS A 140 -2.94 50.14 8.86
N ASN A 141 -1.78 49.77 9.40
CA ASN A 141 -0.68 50.71 9.60
C ASN A 141 -0.08 51.15 8.25
N ASP A 142 0.06 50.24 7.29
CA ASP A 142 0.52 50.58 5.94
C ASP A 142 -0.44 51.56 5.23
N GLN A 143 -1.76 51.35 5.37
CA GLN A 143 -2.74 52.32 4.87
C GLN A 143 -2.61 53.69 5.55
N ALA A 144 -2.42 53.73 6.88
CA ALA A 144 -2.23 54.99 7.59
C ALA A 144 -0.98 55.74 7.10
N LEU A 145 0.13 55.03 6.85
CA LEU A 145 1.34 55.63 6.30
C LEU A 145 1.13 56.18 4.88
N GLN A 146 0.40 55.46 4.03
CA GLN A 146 0.04 55.94 2.69
C GLN A 146 -0.86 57.19 2.72
N THR A 147 -1.80 57.27 3.67
CA THR A 147 -2.62 58.47 3.83
C THR A 147 -1.81 59.68 4.29
N MET A 148 -0.81 59.48 5.15
CA MET A 148 0.09 60.56 5.56
C MET A 148 0.96 61.03 4.39
N ASP A 149 1.48 60.10 3.58
CA ASP A 149 2.26 60.43 2.39
C ASP A 149 1.46 61.25 1.36
N GLN A 150 0.18 60.90 1.14
CA GLN A 150 -0.72 61.68 0.30
C GLN A 150 -0.95 63.10 0.82
N LEU A 151 -1.14 63.28 2.13
CA LEU A 151 -1.30 64.61 2.71
C LEU A 151 -0.03 65.46 2.59
N PHE A 152 1.17 64.87 2.74
CA PHE A 152 2.43 65.58 2.51
C PHE A 152 2.67 65.91 1.03
N GLN A 153 2.19 65.06 0.11
CA GLN A 153 2.26 65.31 -1.33
C GLN A 153 1.30 66.44 -1.76
N ASP A 154 0.14 66.55 -1.12
CA ASP A 154 -0.86 67.60 -1.36
C ASP A 154 -0.45 68.96 -0.73
N ASP A 155 0.44 68.97 0.28
CA ASP A 155 1.01 70.17 0.91
C ASP A 155 2.31 70.69 0.24
N VAL A 156 2.66 70.21 -0.96
CA VAL A 156 3.69 70.84 -1.82
C VAL A 156 3.00 71.72 -2.87
N PRO A 157 2.77 73.02 -2.61
CA PRO A 157 2.31 73.94 -3.63
C PRO A 157 3.38 74.13 -4.69
N ALA A 158 3.11 73.61 -5.89
CA ALA A 158 3.74 74.06 -7.13
C ALA A 158 3.19 75.46 -7.46
N ASP A 159 3.79 76.50 -6.90
CA ASP A 159 3.58 77.88 -7.33
C ASP A 159 4.22 78.10 -8.72
N ASP A 160 3.38 77.82 -9.72
CA ASP A 160 2.89 78.73 -10.77
C ASP A 160 3.86 79.47 -11.72
N VAL A 161 3.51 79.36 -13.02
CA VAL A 161 3.69 80.33 -14.13
C VAL A 161 5.13 80.72 -14.50
N SER A 162 5.66 80.43 -15.70
CA SER A 162 5.20 80.97 -16.99
C SER A 162 6.03 80.41 -18.17
N VAL A 163 5.36 80.30 -19.31
CA VAL A 163 5.75 79.75 -20.63
C VAL A 163 6.51 80.85 -21.47
N PRO A 164 6.92 80.63 -22.75
CA PRO A 164 8.21 80.25 -23.37
C PRO A 164 8.76 81.43 -24.26
N PRO A 165 9.42 81.31 -25.47
CA PRO A 165 10.04 80.19 -26.21
C PRO A 165 11.43 80.46 -26.90
N SER A 166 11.99 79.39 -27.46
CA SER A 166 12.78 79.31 -28.72
C SER A 166 13.95 80.28 -28.97
N SER A 167 15.18 79.76 -28.96
CA SER A 167 16.12 79.61 -30.11
C SER A 167 17.42 78.97 -29.63
#